data_AF-A0A2T6C5L2-F1
#
_entry.id   AF-A0A2T6C5L2-F1
#
_cell.length_a   1.000
_cell.length_b   1.000
_cell.length_c   1.000
_cell.angle_alpha   90.00
_cell.angle_beta   90.00
_cell.angle_gamma   90.00
#
_symmetry.space_group_name_H-M   'P 1'
#
loop_
_entity.id
_entity.type
_entity.pdbx_description
1 polymer ?
#
loop_
_entity_poly.entity_id
_entity_poly.type
_entity_poly.pdbx_seq_one_letter_code
_entity_poly.pdbx_strand_id
1 'polypeptide(L)'
;MRIIFVLVFALGIGNVTAQEKNVFDRDTIAPSDEEYLKYSCESGKKQAALDFKNGEYNCFSYGLMRKEDFDFERFYSAYLHKKYKIVNRNMGCVVTDYDMCYSDIMTKLVKEKFGKDIFKKSREEAKKVYKKK
;
A
#
# COMPACT_ATOMS: atom_id res chain seq x y z
N MET A 1 55.63 6.77 -28.76
CA MET A 1 56.54 5.67 -28.41
C MET A 1 55.95 4.93 -27.21
N ARG A 2 55.79 3.62 -27.35
CA ARG A 2 55.32 2.65 -26.34
C ARG A 2 56.52 2.20 -25.49
N ILE A 3 56.44 2.22 -24.17
CA ILE A 3 57.29 1.40 -23.27
C ILE A 3 56.43 1.06 -22.02
N ILE A 4 55.74 -0.09 -22.03
CA ILE A 4 56.03 -1.36 -21.31
C ILE A 4 55.31 -1.46 -19.95
N PHE A 5 54.42 -2.46 -19.92
CA PHE A 5 53.78 -3.08 -18.76
C PHE A 5 54.80 -3.70 -17.80
N VAL A 6 54.57 -3.55 -16.49
CA VAL A 6 54.93 -4.60 -15.53
C VAL A 6 53.75 -4.83 -14.58
N LEU A 7 53.17 -6.01 -14.74
CA LEU A 7 52.26 -6.66 -13.82
C LEU A 7 52.95 -6.89 -12.47
N VAL A 8 52.34 -6.43 -11.39
CA VAL A 8 52.57 -7.00 -10.06
C VAL A 8 51.23 -7.46 -9.50
N PHE A 9 50.91 -8.72 -9.79
CA PHE A 9 49.93 -9.51 -9.04
C PHE A 9 50.50 -9.72 -7.63
N ALA A 10 50.12 -8.85 -6.69
CA ALA A 10 50.31 -9.12 -5.28
C ALA A 10 49.05 -9.82 -4.76
N LEU A 11 49.24 -11.12 -4.49
CA LEU A 11 48.33 -12.00 -3.79
C LEU A 11 47.95 -11.42 -2.43
N GLY A 12 46.73 -10.91 -2.31
CA GLY A 12 46.05 -10.68 -1.04
C GLY A 12 45.05 -11.80 -0.77
N ILE A 13 45.53 -12.98 -0.40
CA ILE A 13 44.68 -13.99 0.25
C ILE A 13 44.47 -13.50 1.68
N GLY A 14 43.29 -12.94 1.94
CA GLY A 14 42.91 -12.40 3.25
C GLY A 14 41.47 -12.73 3.58
N ASN A 15 41.28 -13.87 4.24
CA ASN A 15 40.15 -14.25 5.10
C ASN A 15 38.75 -14.33 4.47
N VAL A 16 38.41 -15.56 4.07
CA VAL A 16 37.05 -16.10 4.15
C VAL A 16 36.68 -16.18 5.63
N THR A 17 35.91 -15.23 6.14
CA THR A 17 35.22 -15.36 7.44
C THR A 17 33.72 -15.49 7.21
N ALA A 18 33.24 -16.70 7.51
CA ALA A 18 31.91 -17.07 7.97
C ALA A 18 30.71 -16.44 7.25
N GLN A 19 30.07 -17.22 6.37
CA GLN A 19 28.63 -17.11 6.22
C GLN A 19 28.01 -17.41 7.60
N GLU A 20 27.47 -16.38 8.27
CA GLU A 20 26.51 -16.58 9.34
C GLU A 20 25.35 -17.38 8.75
N LYS A 21 25.29 -18.66 9.11
CA LYS A 21 24.07 -19.44 9.01
C LYS A 21 23.07 -18.76 9.96
N ASN A 22 22.27 -17.85 9.42
CA ASN A 22 20.98 -17.56 10.02
C ASN A 22 20.17 -18.86 9.90
N VAL A 23 20.30 -19.68 10.94
CA VAL A 23 19.35 -20.74 11.25
C VAL A 23 18.01 -20.03 11.32
N PHE A 24 17.17 -20.28 10.33
CA PHE A 24 15.76 -19.90 10.36
C PHE A 24 15.13 -20.74 11.47
N ASP A 25 15.30 -20.27 12.70
CA ASP A 25 14.73 -20.90 13.87
C ASP A 25 13.25 -20.60 13.82
N ARG A 26 12.48 -21.64 13.57
CA ARG A 26 11.04 -21.59 13.41
C ARG A 26 10.40 -21.66 14.80
N ASP A 27 10.87 -20.84 15.72
CA ASP A 27 10.23 -20.60 17.00
C ASP A 27 9.28 -19.43 16.82
N THR A 28 8.04 -19.76 16.45
CA THR A 28 6.88 -18.87 16.50
C THR A 28 6.64 -18.45 17.95
N ILE A 29 7.33 -17.40 18.39
CA ILE A 29 6.87 -16.57 19.50
C ILE A 29 5.57 -15.93 18.99
N ALA A 30 4.44 -16.30 19.59
CA ALA A 30 3.18 -15.60 19.35
C ALA A 30 3.42 -14.10 19.62
N PRO A 31 2.97 -13.18 18.73
CA PRO A 31 3.17 -11.76 18.95
C PRO A 31 2.67 -11.37 20.34
N SER A 32 3.43 -10.54 21.04
CA SER A 32 3.01 -10.03 22.35
C SER A 32 1.61 -9.39 22.26
N ASP A 33 0.85 -9.40 23.34
CA ASP A 33 -0.50 -8.80 23.37
C ASP A 33 -0.49 -7.33 22.92
N GLU A 34 0.60 -6.60 23.18
CA GLU A 34 0.82 -5.23 22.71
C GLU A 34 0.95 -5.13 21.18
N GLU A 35 1.66 -6.06 20.56
CA GLU A 35 1.83 -6.11 19.11
C GLU A 35 0.54 -6.58 18.41
N TYR A 36 -0.21 -7.48 19.03
CA TYR A 36 -1.53 -7.90 18.56
C TYR A 36 -2.56 -6.76 18.63
N LEU A 37 -2.52 -5.95 19.68
CA LEU A 37 -3.37 -4.76 19.82
C LEU A 37 -3.08 -3.70 18.76
N LYS A 38 -1.82 -3.58 18.33
CA LYS A 38 -1.37 -2.64 17.28
C LYS A 38 -2.01 -2.89 15.92
N TYR A 39 -2.37 -4.13 15.61
CA TYR A 39 -3.03 -4.53 14.36
C TYR A 39 -4.42 -5.12 14.58
N SER A 40 -5.10 -4.67 15.63
CA SER A 40 -6.48 -5.03 15.92
C SER A 40 -7.48 -4.22 15.07
N CYS A 41 -8.69 -4.75 14.90
CA CYS A 41 -9.80 -4.01 14.30
C CYS A 41 -10.04 -2.64 14.99
N GLU A 42 -9.98 -2.59 16.33
CA GLU A 42 -10.17 -1.34 17.09
C GLU A 42 -9.07 -0.31 16.81
N SER A 43 -7.81 -0.76 16.70
CA SER A 43 -6.73 0.14 16.27
C SER A 43 -6.94 0.66 14.84
N GLY A 44 -7.43 -0.18 13.92
CA GLY A 44 -7.79 0.24 12.56
C GLY A 44 -8.89 1.29 12.52
N LYS A 45 -9.95 1.13 13.32
CA LYS A 45 -11.03 2.13 13.45
C LYS A 45 -10.49 3.47 13.99
N LYS A 46 -9.65 3.43 15.02
CA LYS A 46 -9.03 4.63 15.62
C LYS A 46 -8.13 5.34 14.62
N GLN A 47 -7.30 4.59 13.89
CA GLN A 47 -6.42 5.17 12.87
C GLN A 47 -7.22 5.78 11.72
N ALA A 48 -8.25 5.10 11.22
CA ALA A 48 -9.12 5.65 10.16
C ALA A 48 -9.76 6.98 10.57
N ALA A 49 -10.21 7.09 11.82
CA ALA A 49 -10.78 8.34 12.35
C ALA A 49 -9.72 9.46 12.46
N LEU A 50 -8.47 9.12 12.84
CA LEU A 50 -7.36 10.07 12.91
C LEU A 50 -6.96 10.55 11.51
N ASP A 51 -6.74 9.63 10.58
CA ASP A 51 -6.37 9.92 9.19
C ASP A 51 -7.43 10.77 8.49
N PHE A 52 -8.71 10.47 8.74
CA PHE A 52 -9.81 11.26 8.20
C PHE A 52 -9.78 12.71 8.72
N LYS A 53 -9.47 12.92 10.01
CA LYS A 53 -9.31 14.26 10.60
C LYS A 53 -8.10 15.00 9.98
N ASN A 54 -7.05 14.26 9.63
CA ASN A 54 -5.85 14.78 8.98
C ASN A 54 -6.02 15.02 7.47
N GLY A 55 -7.16 14.63 6.90
CA GLY A 55 -7.45 14.81 5.48
C GLY A 55 -6.93 13.70 4.58
N GLU A 56 -6.55 12.56 5.16
CA GLU A 56 -6.08 11.36 4.46
C GLU A 56 -7.23 10.37 4.29
N TYR A 57 -7.69 10.18 3.05
CA TYR A 57 -8.89 9.37 2.76
C TYR A 57 -8.52 8.09 2.01
N ASN A 58 -7.91 7.15 2.73
CA ASN A 58 -7.49 5.87 2.18
C ASN A 58 -8.64 4.84 2.20
N CYS A 59 -9.24 4.55 1.05
CA CYS A 59 -10.27 3.53 0.90
C CYS A 59 -9.69 2.30 0.19
N PHE A 60 -9.84 1.14 0.81
CA PHE A 60 -9.29 -0.12 0.31
C PHE A 60 -10.38 -1.04 -0.22
N SER A 61 -10.04 -1.80 -1.25
CA SER A 61 -10.82 -2.92 -1.80
C SER A 61 -9.98 -4.19 -1.79
N TYR A 62 -10.64 -5.34 -1.75
CA TYR A 62 -10.00 -6.63 -1.52
C TYR A 62 -10.40 -7.65 -2.59
N GLY A 63 -9.62 -8.72 -2.70
CA GLY A 63 -9.83 -9.81 -3.65
C GLY A 63 -9.26 -9.53 -5.05
N LEU A 64 -9.51 -10.47 -5.96
CA LEU A 64 -9.05 -10.40 -7.34
C LEU A 64 -9.83 -9.33 -8.12
N MET A 65 -9.10 -8.32 -8.56
CA MET A 65 -9.67 -7.19 -9.28
C MET A 65 -9.91 -7.57 -10.75
N ARG A 66 -11.17 -7.73 -11.16
CA ARG A 66 -11.54 -7.85 -12.57
C ARG A 66 -11.69 -6.46 -13.18
N LYS A 67 -10.63 -5.94 -13.81
CA LYS A 67 -10.69 -4.68 -14.56
C LYS A 67 -10.76 -4.97 -16.05
N GLU A 68 -11.82 -4.48 -16.68
CA GLU A 68 -11.98 -4.54 -18.14
C GLU A 68 -11.15 -3.45 -18.83
N ASP A 69 -10.97 -2.30 -18.17
CA ASP A 69 -10.20 -1.16 -18.69
C ASP A 69 -9.20 -0.65 -17.62
N PHE A 70 -7.95 -1.07 -17.74
CA PHE A 70 -6.88 -0.69 -16.81
C PHE A 70 -6.52 0.80 -16.89
N ASP A 71 -6.66 1.41 -18.07
CA ASP A 71 -6.29 2.81 -18.29
C ASP A 71 -7.31 3.75 -17.68
N PHE A 72 -8.60 3.46 -17.85
CA PHE A 72 -9.66 4.18 -17.17
C PHE A 72 -9.51 4.07 -15.65
N GLU A 73 -9.16 2.90 -15.14
CA GLU A 73 -9.03 2.69 -13.69
C GLU A 73 -7.84 3.45 -13.10
N ARG A 74 -6.71 3.51 -13.82
CA ARG A 74 -5.59 4.37 -13.46
C ARG A 74 -6.00 5.85 -13.46
N PHE A 75 -6.71 6.27 -14.51
CA PHE A 75 -7.23 7.63 -14.60
C PHE A 75 -8.21 7.96 -13.46
N TYR A 76 -9.14 7.06 -13.14
CA TYR A 76 -10.14 7.25 -12.09
C TYR A 76 -9.50 7.37 -10.71
N SER A 77 -8.49 6.55 -10.41
CA SER A 77 -7.72 6.68 -9.17
C SER A 77 -7.05 8.06 -9.05
N ALA A 78 -6.41 8.52 -10.13
CA ALA A 78 -5.82 9.86 -10.17
C ALA A 78 -6.88 10.99 -10.06
N TYR A 79 -8.04 10.81 -10.69
CA TYR A 79 -9.16 11.75 -10.64
C TYR A 79 -9.69 11.90 -9.20
N LEU A 80 -9.91 10.79 -8.50
CA LEU A 80 -10.32 10.78 -7.09
C LEU A 80 -9.33 11.51 -6.20
N HIS A 81 -8.04 11.20 -6.34
CA HIS A 81 -7.01 11.83 -5.55
C HIS A 81 -6.92 13.34 -5.84
N LYS A 82 -6.95 13.75 -7.11
CA LYS A 82 -6.87 15.17 -7.48
C LYS A 82 -8.06 15.98 -6.99
N LYS A 83 -9.29 15.46 -7.16
CA LYS A 83 -10.53 16.21 -6.89
C LYS A 83 -10.99 16.11 -5.44
N TYR A 84 -10.82 14.95 -4.81
CA TYR A 84 -11.38 14.65 -3.49
C TYR A 84 -10.34 14.27 -2.45
N LYS A 85 -9.05 14.16 -2.83
CA LYS A 85 -7.97 13.60 -1.99
C LYS A 85 -8.22 12.15 -1.56
N ILE A 86 -9.13 11.45 -2.24
CA ILE A 86 -9.45 10.05 -1.97
C ILE A 86 -8.44 9.16 -2.67
N VAL A 87 -7.79 8.29 -1.89
CA VAL A 87 -6.91 7.24 -2.38
C VAL A 87 -7.70 5.94 -2.38
N ASN A 88 -8.10 5.49 -3.57
CA ASN A 88 -8.75 4.19 -3.75
C ASN A 88 -7.71 3.17 -4.26
N ARG A 89 -7.45 2.13 -3.46
CA ARG A 89 -6.50 1.06 -3.81
C ARG A 89 -7.13 -0.31 -3.60
N ASN A 90 -6.66 -1.29 -4.38
CA ASN A 90 -6.97 -2.70 -4.16
C ASN A 90 -5.76 -3.34 -3.47
N MET A 91 -5.96 -3.97 -2.33
CA MET A 91 -4.91 -4.62 -1.52
C MET A 91 -4.78 -6.12 -1.79
N GLY A 92 -5.51 -6.65 -2.77
CA GLY A 92 -5.50 -8.07 -3.11
C GLY A 92 -6.16 -8.94 -2.04
N CYS A 93 -5.66 -10.17 -1.90
CA CYS A 93 -6.29 -11.20 -1.05
C CYS A 93 -5.72 -11.28 0.37
N VAL A 94 -4.52 -10.73 0.60
CA VAL A 94 -3.88 -10.77 1.92
C VAL A 94 -4.32 -9.53 2.68
N VAL A 95 -5.26 -9.71 3.61
CA VAL A 95 -5.89 -8.64 4.39
C VAL A 95 -5.96 -9.04 5.86
N THR A 96 -5.81 -8.07 6.74
CA THR A 96 -5.95 -8.25 8.19
C THR A 96 -7.28 -7.68 8.68
N ASP A 97 -7.69 -8.03 9.91
CA ASP A 97 -8.84 -7.42 10.56
C ASP A 97 -8.68 -5.91 10.73
N TYR A 98 -7.44 -5.45 10.95
CA TYR A 98 -7.09 -4.04 10.95
C TYR A 98 -7.48 -3.38 9.62
N ASP A 99 -7.05 -3.94 8.49
CA ASP A 99 -7.26 -3.34 7.17
C ASP A 99 -8.76 -3.23 6.86
N MET A 100 -9.51 -4.31 7.11
CA MET A 100 -10.95 -4.35 6.90
C MET A 100 -11.66 -3.27 7.72
N CYS A 101 -11.42 -3.22 9.04
CA CYS A 101 -12.06 -2.25 9.92
C CYS A 101 -11.63 -0.81 9.62
N TYR A 102 -10.37 -0.59 9.27
CA TYR A 102 -9.87 0.71 8.84
C TYR A 102 -10.63 1.18 7.58
N SER A 103 -10.68 0.35 6.54
CA SER A 103 -11.28 0.71 5.26
C SER A 103 -12.80 0.95 5.39
N ASP A 104 -13.49 0.15 6.20
CA ASP A 104 -14.92 0.29 6.44
C ASP A 104 -15.26 1.63 7.10
N ILE A 105 -14.52 1.99 8.16
CA ILE A 105 -14.70 3.28 8.84
C ILE A 105 -14.34 4.43 7.91
N MET A 106 -13.20 4.37 7.23
CA MET A 106 -12.80 5.43 6.31
C MET A 106 -13.83 5.61 5.19
N THR A 107 -14.32 4.51 4.60
CA THR A 107 -15.35 4.54 3.55
C THR A 107 -16.65 5.15 4.05
N LYS A 108 -17.06 4.83 5.30
CA LYS A 108 -18.23 5.44 5.94
C LYS A 108 -18.06 6.95 6.09
N LEU A 109 -16.94 7.40 6.67
CA LEU A 109 -16.65 8.81 6.89
C LEU A 109 -16.54 9.60 5.58
N VAL A 110 -15.92 9.02 4.55
CA VAL A 110 -15.84 9.59 3.19
C VAL A 110 -17.24 9.76 2.57
N LYS A 111 -18.12 8.76 2.71
CA LYS A 111 -19.52 8.86 2.26
C LYS A 111 -20.32 9.90 3.03
N GLU A 112 -20.07 10.05 4.32
CA GLU A 112 -20.69 11.10 5.14
C GLU A 112 -20.22 12.49 4.71
N LYS A 113 -18.93 12.66 4.41
CA LYS A 113 -18.34 13.94 3.98
C LYS A 113 -18.71 14.38 2.58
N PHE A 114 -18.63 13.47 1.61
CA PHE A 114 -18.74 13.78 0.19
C PHE A 114 -20.07 13.34 -0.44
N GLY A 115 -20.93 12.67 0.34
CA GLY A 115 -22.20 12.12 -0.11
C GLY A 115 -22.17 10.60 -0.29
N LYS A 116 -23.30 9.95 0.04
CA LYS A 116 -23.44 8.48 0.07
C LYS A 116 -23.08 7.80 -1.25
N ASP A 117 -23.22 8.51 -2.36
CA ASP A 117 -22.98 8.03 -3.71
C ASP A 117 -21.68 8.57 -4.34
N ILE A 118 -20.76 9.11 -3.54
CA ILE A 118 -19.50 9.72 -4.01
C ILE A 118 -18.75 8.82 -5.01
N PHE A 119 -18.58 7.53 -4.73
CA PHE A 119 -17.86 6.62 -5.63
C PHE A 119 -18.60 6.36 -6.95
N LYS A 120 -19.93 6.36 -6.95
CA LYS A 120 -20.72 6.21 -8.18
C LYS A 120 -20.66 7.49 -8.99
N LYS A 121 -20.96 8.64 -8.36
CA LYS A 121 -20.95 9.95 -9.01
C LYS A 121 -19.58 10.29 -9.59
N SER A 122 -18.53 10.21 -8.77
CA SER A 122 -17.17 10.53 -9.22
C SER A 122 -16.69 9.62 -10.35
N ARG A 123 -17.08 8.35 -10.37
CA ARG A 123 -16.78 7.44 -11.49
C ARG A 123 -17.46 7.86 -12.78
N GLU A 124 -18.73 8.25 -12.74
CA GLU A 124 -19.44 8.76 -13.91
C GLU A 124 -18.89 10.11 -14.39
N GLU A 125 -18.50 10.99 -13.47
CA GLU A 125 -17.78 12.22 -13.81
C GLU A 125 -16.45 11.91 -14.50
N ALA A 126 -15.66 11.00 -13.92
CA ALA A 126 -14.37 10.59 -14.47
C ALA A 126 -14.53 10.02 -15.88
N LYS A 127 -15.55 9.18 -16.15
CA LYS A 127 -15.84 8.67 -17.49
C LYS A 127 -16.08 9.80 -18.50
N LYS A 128 -16.82 10.85 -18.11
CA LYS A 128 -17.07 12.00 -18.99
C LYS A 128 -15.81 12.79 -19.30
N VAL A 129 -14.89 12.91 -18.34
CA VAL A 129 -13.60 13.58 -18.54
C VAL A 129 -12.66 12.70 -19.39
N TYR A 130 -12.63 11.40 -19.13
CA TYR A 130 -11.78 10.44 -19.84
C TYR A 130 -12.13 10.37 -21.32
N LYS A 131 -13.43 10.32 -21.67
CA LYS A 131 -13.92 10.30 -23.06
C LYS A 131 -13.65 11.58 -23.87
N LYS A 132 -13.26 12.67 -23.21
CA LYS A 132 -12.92 13.95 -23.86
C LYS A 132 -11.42 14.10 -24.15
N LYS A 133 -10.59 13.19 -23.64
CA LYS A 133 -9.20 13.05 -24.05
C LYS A 133 -9.13 12.32 -25.39
#